data_AF-A0AAW0LK25-F1
#
_entry.id   AF-A0AAW0LK25-F1
#
_cell.length_a   1.000
_cell.length_b   1.000
_cell.length_c   1.000
_cell.angle_alpha   90.00
_cell.angle_beta   90.00
_cell.angle_gamma   90.00
#
_symmetry.space_group_name_H-M   'P 1'
#
loop_
_entity.id
_entity.type
_entity.pdbx_description
1 polymer ?
#
loop_
_entity_poly.entity_id
_entity_poly.type
_entity_poly.pdbx_seq_one_letter_code
_entity_poly.pdbx_strand_id
1 'polypeptide(L)'
;MSFLLSQELYDTQSLPSTKLRDWCETNTKRPEFLEVIPRSLFDLVDKCLTVNPRLRINAEEALKHEFFAPCHEALRKERLCRQGFSLDSRTSHS
;
A
#
# COMPACT_ATOMS: atom_id res chain seq x y z
N MET A 1 -30.44 -6.37 -19.00
CA MET A 1 -29.34 -5.78 -19.79
C MET A 1 -28.25 -5.23 -18.87
N SER A 2 -27.64 -6.05 -18.01
CA SER A 2 -26.62 -5.62 -17.03
C SER A 2 -25.35 -6.48 -17.03
N PHE A 3 -25.30 -7.56 -17.81
CA PHE A 3 -24.15 -8.47 -17.86
C PHE A 3 -23.17 -8.21 -19.01
N LEU A 4 -23.53 -7.38 -20.00
CA LEU A 4 -22.68 -7.11 -21.17
C LEU A 4 -21.61 -6.03 -20.93
N LEU A 5 -21.88 -5.04 -20.07
CA LEU A 5 -20.91 -3.98 -19.73
C LEU A 5 -19.64 -4.52 -19.05
N SER A 6 -19.74 -5.63 -18.31
CA SER A 6 -18.59 -6.23 -17.65
C SER A 6 -17.65 -6.90 -18.63
N GLN A 7 -18.15 -7.48 -19.73
CA GLN A 7 -17.33 -8.27 -20.65
C GLN A 7 -16.46 -7.39 -21.57
N GLU A 8 -17.00 -6.28 -22.07
CA GLU A 8 -16.26 -5.33 -22.93
C GLU A 8 -15.10 -4.62 -22.20
N LEU A 9 -15.19 -4.45 -20.88
CA LEU A 9 -14.10 -3.89 -20.05
C LEU A 9 -12.92 -4.86 -19.88
N TYR A 10 -13.16 -6.17 -19.97
CA TYR A 10 -12.10 -7.20 -20.00
C TYR A 10 -11.59 -7.46 -21.41
N ASP A 11 -12.34 -7.02 -22.43
CA ASP A 11 -11.98 -7.11 -23.85
C ASP A 11 -10.98 -6.01 -24.27
N THR A 12 -10.23 -5.46 -23.29
CA THR A 12 -9.04 -4.67 -23.54
C THR A 12 -8.02 -5.53 -24.27
N GLN A 13 -7.98 -5.35 -25.60
CA GLN A 13 -6.86 -5.75 -26.43
C GLN A 13 -5.57 -5.14 -25.87
N SER A 14 -4.94 -5.93 -25.00
CA SER A 14 -3.54 -5.96 -24.59
C SER A 14 -2.80 -4.62 -24.52
N LEU A 15 -3.09 -3.80 -23.50
CA LEU A 15 -1.99 -2.99 -22.98
C LEU A 15 -1.00 -3.97 -22.32
N PRO A 16 0.28 -3.97 -22.72
CA PRO A 16 1.26 -4.85 -22.13
C PRO A 16 1.35 -4.57 -20.63
N SER A 17 1.32 -5.64 -19.83
CA SER A 17 1.56 -5.53 -18.39
C SER A 17 2.89 -4.82 -18.18
N THR A 18 2.84 -3.64 -17.58
CA THR A 18 4.01 -2.79 -17.34
C THR A 18 4.13 -2.59 -15.84
N LYS A 19 5.33 -2.76 -15.28
CA LYS A 19 5.56 -2.45 -13.86
C LYS A 19 5.55 -0.94 -13.67
N LEU A 20 5.04 -0.46 -12.53
CA LEU A 20 4.98 0.97 -12.25
C LEU A 20 6.36 1.64 -12.34
N ARG A 21 7.42 0.96 -11.87
CA ARG A 21 8.79 1.49 -11.95
C ARG A 21 9.22 1.76 -13.39
N ASP A 22 9.07 0.78 -14.28
CA ASP A 22 9.44 0.88 -15.69
C ASP A 22 8.66 2.00 -16.39
N TRP A 23 7.37 2.14 -16.04
CA TRP A 23 6.56 3.24 -16.52
C TRP A 23 7.08 4.59 -16.02
N CYS A 24 7.41 4.69 -14.73
CA CYS A 24 7.96 5.92 -14.15
C CYS A 24 9.30 6.32 -14.80
N GLU A 25 10.19 5.36 -15.09
CA GLU A 25 11.48 5.64 -15.75
C GLU A 25 11.30 6.31 -17.12
N THR A 26 10.25 5.95 -17.85
CA THR A 26 9.97 6.49 -19.19
C THR A 26 9.18 7.81 -19.14
N ASN A 27 8.35 8.02 -18.12
CA ASN A 27 7.34 9.09 -18.11
C ASN A 27 7.59 10.19 -17.07
N THR A 28 8.45 9.97 -16.07
CA THR A 28 8.69 10.98 -15.03
C THR A 28 9.53 12.14 -15.57
N LYS A 29 9.18 13.36 -15.16
CA LYS A 29 10.01 14.56 -15.39
C LYS A 29 11.17 14.68 -14.39
N ARG A 30 11.20 13.80 -13.39
CA ARG A 30 12.10 13.85 -12.23
C ARG A 30 12.66 12.46 -11.92
N PRO A 31 13.63 11.96 -12.71
CA PRO A 31 14.18 10.62 -12.54
C PRO A 31 14.93 10.45 -11.22
N GLU A 32 15.46 11.53 -10.64
CA GLU A 32 16.17 11.53 -9.36
C GLU A 32 15.29 11.04 -8.19
N PHE A 33 13.97 11.17 -8.31
CA PHE A 33 13.04 10.67 -7.29
C PHE A 33 12.92 9.14 -7.29
N LEU A 34 13.21 8.48 -8.41
CA LEU A 34 13.08 7.03 -8.50
C LEU A 34 14.12 6.27 -7.68
N GLU A 35 15.23 6.94 -7.35
CA GLU A 35 16.31 6.41 -6.51
C GLU A 35 15.98 6.52 -5.01
N VAL A 36 15.28 7.57 -4.60
CA VAL A 36 14.88 7.78 -3.19
C VAL A 36 13.58 7.07 -2.81
N ILE A 37 12.72 6.75 -3.78
CA ILE A 37 11.47 6.05 -3.49
C ILE A 37 11.74 4.58 -3.10
N PRO A 38 11.25 4.12 -1.93
CA PRO A 38 11.40 2.73 -1.50
C PRO A 38 10.82 1.74 -2.52
N ARG A 39 11.53 0.63 -2.75
CA ARG A 39 11.04 -0.45 -3.63
C ARG A 39 9.69 -1.01 -3.17
N SER A 40 9.47 -1.08 -1.86
CA SER A 40 8.22 -1.55 -1.25
C SER A 40 7.01 -0.66 -1.57
N LEU A 41 7.22 0.63 -1.91
CA LEU A 41 6.12 1.48 -2.38
C LEU A 41 5.66 1.07 -3.77
N PHE A 42 6.59 0.84 -4.70
CA PHE A 42 6.25 0.39 -6.05
C PHE A 42 5.50 -0.94 -6.01
N ASP A 43 5.96 -1.89 -5.20
CA ASP A 43 5.30 -3.20 -5.04
C ASP A 43 3.87 -3.07 -4.47
N LEU A 44 3.66 -2.20 -3.47
CA LEU A 44 2.32 -1.91 -2.94
C LEU A 44 1.40 -1.36 -4.04
N VAL A 45 1.87 -0.36 -4.78
CA VAL A 45 1.05 0.30 -5.79
C VAL A 45 0.79 -0.63 -6.99
N ASP A 46 1.77 -1.42 -7.43
CA ASP A 46 1.59 -2.44 -8.47
C ASP A 46 0.47 -3.42 -8.07
N LYS A 47 0.48 -3.92 -6.81
CA LYS A 47 -0.58 -4.80 -6.30
C LYS A 47 -1.95 -4.09 -6.27
N CYS A 48 -2.01 -2.83 -5.86
CA CYS A 48 -3.23 -2.02 -5.85
C CYS A 48 -3.76 -1.70 -7.26
N LEU A 49 -2.89 -1.60 -8.26
CA LEU A 49 -3.23 -1.31 -9.65
C LEU A 49 -3.39 -2.57 -10.51
N THR A 50 -3.44 -3.76 -9.90
CA THR A 50 -3.67 -5.02 -10.62
C THR A 50 -4.96 -4.95 -11.45
N VAL A 51 -4.84 -5.18 -12.76
CA VAL A 51 -5.94 -5.08 -13.72
C VAL A 51 -7.08 -6.03 -13.38
N ASN A 52 -6.77 -7.28 -13.05
CA ASN A 52 -7.77 -8.25 -12.65
C ASN A 52 -8.24 -7.94 -11.21
N PRO A 53 -9.48 -7.49 -11.00
CA PRO A 53 -9.95 -7.10 -9.68
C PRO A 53 -10.05 -8.28 -8.70
N ARG A 54 -10.07 -9.53 -9.20
CA ARG A 54 -10.04 -10.74 -8.36
C ARG A 54 -8.66 -11.04 -7.79
N LEU A 55 -7.60 -10.51 -8.42
CA LEU A 55 -6.21 -10.67 -8.00
C LEU A 55 -5.66 -9.41 -7.30
N ARG A 56 -6.36 -8.28 -7.45
CA ARG A 56 -6.03 -7.02 -6.78
C ARG A 56 -6.23 -7.15 -5.27
N ILE A 57 -5.25 -6.67 -4.51
CA ILE A 57 -5.31 -6.70 -3.04
C ILE A 57 -6.44 -5.82 -2.50
N ASN A 58 -7.02 -6.23 -1.39
CA ASN A 58 -8.03 -5.45 -0.67
C ASN A 58 -7.39 -4.44 0.31
N ALA A 59 -8.23 -3.61 0.94
CA ALA A 59 -7.74 -2.57 1.86
C ALA A 59 -7.00 -3.13 3.09
N GLU A 60 -7.45 -4.26 3.64
CA GLU A 60 -6.81 -4.90 4.78
C GLU A 60 -5.42 -5.45 4.40
N GLU A 61 -5.32 -6.10 3.24
CA GLU A 61 -4.05 -6.60 2.68
C GLU A 61 -3.08 -5.46 2.37
N ALA A 62 -3.58 -4.35 1.82
CA ALA A 62 -2.77 -3.16 1.54
C ALA A 62 -2.22 -2.52 2.82
N LEU A 63 -3.02 -2.44 3.88
CA LEU A 63 -2.57 -1.93 5.18
C LEU A 63 -1.53 -2.85 5.83
N LYS A 64 -1.61 -4.16 5.62
CA LYS A 64 -0.63 -5.14 6.13
C LYS A 64 0.68 -5.19 5.32
N HIS A 65 0.80 -4.41 4.24
CA HIS A 65 1.97 -4.43 3.37
C HIS A 65 3.25 -4.00 4.09
N GLU A 66 4.40 -4.56 3.68
CA GLU A 66 5.72 -4.27 4.26
C GLU A 66 6.07 -2.77 4.20
N PHE A 67 5.56 -2.06 3.19
CA PHE A 67 5.71 -0.60 3.09
C PHE A 67 5.28 0.13 4.38
N PHE A 68 4.26 -0.36 5.08
CA PHE A 68 3.75 0.22 6.32
C PHE A 68 4.38 -0.36 7.60
N ALA A 69 5.31 -1.32 7.50
CA ALA A 69 5.96 -1.91 8.67
C ALA A 69 6.58 -0.87 9.63
N PRO A 70 7.27 0.20 9.16
CA PRO A 70 7.76 1.26 10.04
C PRO A 70 6.63 1.99 10.79
N CYS A 71 5.49 2.22 10.13
CA CYS A 71 4.33 2.85 10.75
C CYS A 71 3.70 1.95 11.82
N HIS A 72 3.61 0.63 11.57
CA HIS A 72 3.09 -0.32 12.55
C HIS A 72 3.93 -0.35 13.82
N GLU A 73 5.25 -0.35 13.70
CA GLU A 73 6.15 -0.32 14.85
C GLU A 73 6.05 1.01 15.61
N ALA A 74 5.95 2.14 14.91
CA ALA A 74 5.75 3.44 15.54
C ALA A 74 4.45 3.50 16.35
N LEU A 75 3.33 3.07 15.76
CA LEU A 75 2.03 3.02 16.43
C LEU A 75 2.03 2.04 17.61
N ARG A 76 2.69 0.89 17.46
CA ARG A 76 2.85 -0.09 18.54
C ARG A 76 3.62 0.51 19.72
N LYS A 77 4.72 1.21 19.45
CA LYS A 77 5.53 1.90 20.47
C LYS A 77 4.72 2.98 21.17
N GLU A 78 3.99 3.80 20.42
CA GLU A 78 3.13 4.85 20.99
C GLU A 78 2.06 4.26 21.91
N ARG A 79 1.41 3.18 21.49
CA ARG A 79 0.41 2.47 22.30
C ARG A 79 1.00 1.95 23.61
N LEU A 80 2.20 1.38 23.58
CA LEU A 80 2.90 0.92 24.78
C LEU A 80 3.24 2.08 25.73
N CYS A 81 3.71 3.21 25.21
CA CYS A 81 3.98 4.40 26.03
C CYS A 81 2.70 4.90 26.73
N ARG A 82 1.57 4.97 26.00
CA ARG A 82 0.27 5.36 26.57
C ARG A 82 -0.20 4.39 27.66
N GLN A 83 0.07 3.09 27.50
CA GLN A 83 -0.27 2.07 28.50
C GLN A 83 0.65 2.14 29.74
N GLY A 84 1.94 2.40 29.56
CA GLY A 84 2.89 2.58 30.67
C GLY A 84 2.53 3.76 31.57
N PHE A 85 2.14 4.90 30.99
CA PHE A 85 1.62 6.05 31.75
C PHE A 85 0.35 5.75 32.56
N SER A 86 -0.46 4.79 32.11
CA SER A 86 -1.69 4.40 32.81
C SER A 86 -1.44 3.53 34.06
N LEU A 87 -0.26 2.92 34.21
CA LEU A 87 0.11 2.14 35.39
C LEU A 87 0.65 3.05 36.50
N ASP A 88 1.55 3.98 36.18
CA ASP A 88 2.15 4.90 37.17
C ASP A 88 1.14 5.88 37.80
N SER A 89 0.11 6.27 37.04
CA SER A 89 -1.00 7.09 37.57
C SER A 89 -1.89 6.35 38.57
N ARG A 90 -1.86 5.01 38.59
CA ARG A 90 -2.68 4.18 39.49
C ARG A 90 -1.95 3.83 40.80
N THR A 91 -0.63 3.81 40.79
CA THR A 91 0.23 3.51 41.96
C THR A 91 0.51 4.71 42.86
N SER A 92 0.13 5.94 42.44
CA SER A 92 0.37 7.16 43.21
C SER A 92 -0.76 7.52 44.18
N HIS A 93 -1.81 6.70 44.26
CA HIS A 93 -2.91 6.82 45.23
C HIS A 93 -3.01 5.51 46.03
N SER A 94 -2.10 5.29 46.97
CA SER A 94 -2.18 4.23 47.99
C SER A 94 -1.45 4.66 49.25
#